data_AF-A0A2S4N585-F1
#
_entry.id   AF-A0A2S4N585-F1
#
_cell.length_a   1.000
_cell.length_b   1.000
_cell.length_c   1.000
_cell.angle_alpha   90.00
_cell.angle_beta   90.00
_cell.angle_gamma   90.00
#
_symmetry.space_group_name_H-M   'P 1'
#
loop_
_entity.id
_entity.type
_entity.pdbx_description
1 polymer ?
#
loop_
_entity_poly.entity_id
_entity_poly.type
_entity_poly.pdbx_seq_one_letter_code
_entity_poly.pdbx_strand_id
1 'polypeptide(L)'
;MFKKFTTALCLFTALLCMGQIQKAPEKYNKIIYTYKTKPNYHFDSSGIYADSTVIQNDFLKTDFKILQHPTDSTKRVGFISYKSMNKADKLVLKNKVLTYFTKTRVEYYVKLKKAIMYKTVYDLAEIPTVVKTFLDNSVTEFVSEPSTIYYLPNKEINVVNSISNLKESYREHTINWLENQNNTGVFDYNFMGKIYNCTVEVDPKLSKYIVPATSTIFANCDYGITSVKTLEFTSKLIKVEYK
;
A
#
# COMPACT_ATOMS: atom_id res chain seq x y z
N MET A 1 8.01 30.36 -42.80
CA MET A 1 6.79 29.60 -42.43
C MET A 1 7.17 28.32 -41.64
N PHE A 2 7.94 28.46 -40.55
CA PHE A 2 8.58 27.32 -39.83
C PHE A 2 8.65 27.57 -38.31
N LYS A 3 7.51 27.79 -37.65
CA LYS A 3 7.47 27.97 -36.17
C LYS A 3 6.34 27.24 -35.46
N LYS A 4 5.58 26.38 -36.15
CA LYS A 4 4.43 25.65 -35.56
C LYS A 4 4.64 24.14 -35.35
N PHE A 5 5.78 23.59 -35.76
CA PHE A 5 6.01 22.13 -35.70
C PHE A 5 6.87 21.65 -34.52
N THR A 6 7.64 22.52 -33.86
CA THR A 6 8.53 22.12 -32.76
C THR A 6 7.85 22.04 -31.40
N THR A 7 6.81 22.83 -31.16
CA THR A 7 6.10 22.82 -29.86
C THR A 7 5.22 21.57 -29.66
N ALA A 8 4.71 20.98 -30.76
CA ALA A 8 3.90 19.76 -30.70
C ALA A 8 4.75 18.51 -30.38
N LEU A 9 6.00 18.47 -30.83
CA LEU A 9 6.90 17.33 -30.59
C LEU A 9 7.43 17.29 -29.14
N CYS A 10 7.60 18.45 -28.49
CA CYS A 10 7.94 18.52 -27.07
C CYS A 10 6.77 18.21 -26.13
N LEU A 11 5.51 18.44 -26.56
CA LEU A 11 4.34 18.03 -25.77
C LEU A 11 4.07 16.52 -25.86
N PHE A 12 4.43 15.85 -26.96
CA PHE A 12 4.19 14.42 -27.12
C PHE A 12 5.14 13.54 -26.28
N THR A 13 6.37 13.99 -26.04
CA THR A 13 7.32 13.26 -25.18
C THR A 13 7.05 13.44 -23.69
N ALA A 14 6.39 14.54 -23.28
CA ALA A 14 5.98 14.75 -21.90
C ALA A 14 4.78 13.88 -21.47
N LEU A 15 3.92 13.46 -22.42
CA LEU A 15 2.75 12.61 -22.12
C LEU A 15 3.09 11.13 -21.89
N LEU A 16 4.24 10.64 -22.37
CA LEU A 16 4.63 9.22 -22.25
C LEU A 16 5.29 8.85 -20.91
N CYS A 17 5.46 9.82 -20.01
CA CYS A 17 6.08 9.61 -18.69
C CYS A 17 5.07 9.52 -17.53
N MET A 18 3.77 9.49 -17.81
CA MET A 18 2.78 9.05 -16.82
C MET A 18 2.77 7.53 -16.84
N GLY A 19 3.33 6.90 -15.80
CA GLY A 19 3.45 5.45 -15.68
C GLY A 19 2.09 4.75 -15.76
N GLN A 20 1.67 4.40 -16.97
CA GLN A 20 0.47 3.61 -17.20
C GLN A 20 0.74 2.16 -16.84
N ILE A 21 -0.25 1.52 -16.21
CA ILE A 21 -0.26 0.08 -15.96
C ILE A 21 -0.40 -0.60 -17.33
N GLN A 22 0.71 -1.15 -17.84
CA GLN A 22 0.76 -1.81 -19.14
C GLN A 22 0.45 -3.31 -19.01
N LYS A 23 -0.15 -3.90 -20.04
CA LYS A 23 -0.29 -5.36 -20.15
C LYS A 23 1.10 -6.00 -20.24
N ALA A 24 1.27 -7.17 -19.62
CA ALA A 24 2.50 -7.93 -19.75
C ALA A 24 2.78 -8.27 -21.24
N PRO A 25 3.98 -7.95 -21.77
CA PRO A 25 4.39 -8.39 -23.10
C PRO A 25 4.64 -9.90 -23.10
N GLU A 26 4.70 -10.51 -24.28
CA GLU A 26 4.95 -11.96 -24.41
C GLU A 26 6.31 -12.38 -23.83
N LYS A 27 7.31 -11.48 -23.92
CA LYS A 27 8.67 -11.72 -23.44
C LYS A 27 9.14 -10.53 -22.61
N TYR A 28 9.59 -10.83 -21.41
CA TYR A 28 10.27 -9.90 -20.51
C TYR A 28 11.19 -10.70 -19.58
N ASN A 29 12.27 -10.09 -19.13
CA ASN A 29 13.21 -10.67 -18.17
C ASN A 29 13.02 -10.07 -16.76
N LYS A 30 12.37 -8.91 -16.65
CA LYS A 30 12.19 -8.17 -15.41
C LYS A 30 10.87 -7.41 -15.38
N ILE A 31 10.28 -7.33 -14.20
CA ILE A 31 9.14 -6.47 -13.91
C ILE A 31 9.59 -5.46 -12.85
N ILE A 32 9.32 -4.19 -13.07
CA ILE A 32 9.51 -3.12 -12.08
C ILE A 32 8.14 -2.56 -11.76
N TYR A 33 7.76 -2.57 -10.50
CA TYR A 33 6.45 -2.05 -10.10
C TYR A 33 6.52 -1.26 -8.80
N THR A 34 5.57 -0.36 -8.61
CA THR A 34 5.51 0.51 -7.42
C THR A 34 4.12 0.45 -6.82
N TYR A 35 4.05 0.16 -5.52
CA TYR A 35 2.85 0.34 -4.71
C TYR A 35 2.93 1.63 -3.91
N LYS A 36 1.75 2.19 -3.67
CA LYS A 36 1.53 3.28 -2.74
C LYS A 36 0.58 2.80 -1.67
N THR A 37 0.99 2.88 -0.42
CA THR A 37 0.16 2.54 0.73
C THR A 37 -0.35 3.82 1.36
N LYS A 38 -1.56 3.76 1.93
CA LYS A 38 -2.13 4.79 2.79
C LYS A 38 -2.91 4.13 3.91
N PRO A 39 -2.96 4.73 5.11
CA PRO A 39 -3.85 4.23 6.14
C PRO A 39 -5.32 4.45 5.75
N ASN A 40 -6.21 3.62 6.26
CA ASN A 40 -7.65 3.76 6.11
C ASN A 40 -8.24 4.75 7.13
N TYR A 41 -7.54 5.86 7.33
CA TYR A 41 -7.99 7.01 8.10
C TYR A 41 -8.45 8.11 7.16
N HIS A 42 -9.56 8.75 7.50
CA HIS A 42 -9.86 10.08 7.01
C HIS A 42 -9.32 11.11 7.99
N PHE A 43 -8.67 12.15 7.47
CA PHE A 43 -8.08 13.23 8.24
C PHE A 43 -8.72 14.55 7.81
N ASP A 44 -9.22 15.33 8.77
CA ASP A 44 -9.70 16.69 8.54
C ASP A 44 -9.13 17.65 9.58
N SER A 45 -9.57 18.92 9.58
CA SER A 45 -9.13 19.93 10.54
C SER A 45 -9.49 19.64 12.00
N SER A 46 -10.47 18.77 12.26
CA SER A 46 -11.04 18.50 13.58
C SER A 46 -10.46 17.27 14.25
N GLY A 47 -10.04 16.27 13.46
CA GLY A 47 -9.55 15.01 13.97
C GLY A 47 -9.39 13.92 12.92
N ILE A 48 -9.48 12.68 13.39
CA ILE A 48 -9.36 11.47 12.58
C ILE A 48 -10.66 10.68 12.60
N TYR A 49 -10.97 10.03 11.48
CA TYR A 49 -12.10 9.12 11.35
C TYR A 49 -11.62 7.79 10.79
N ALA A 50 -12.11 6.70 11.35
CA ALA A 50 -11.80 5.34 10.90
C ALA A 50 -12.90 4.37 11.34
N ASP A 51 -12.82 3.12 10.89
CA ASP A 51 -13.62 2.05 11.48
C ASP A 51 -13.42 2.03 13.01
N SER A 52 -14.50 1.86 13.77
CA SER A 52 -14.44 1.88 15.24
C SER A 52 -13.49 0.84 15.81
N THR A 53 -13.36 -0.31 15.14
CA THR A 53 -12.45 -1.38 15.53
C THR A 53 -10.99 -0.95 15.37
N VAL A 54 -10.66 -0.20 14.31
CA VAL A 54 -9.33 0.40 14.12
C VAL A 54 -9.05 1.38 15.24
N ILE A 55 -10.00 2.27 15.52
CA ILE A 55 -9.85 3.29 16.57
C ILE A 55 -9.61 2.63 17.93
N GLN A 56 -10.39 1.60 18.28
CA GLN A 56 -10.24 0.87 19.54
C GLN A 56 -8.89 0.15 19.64
N ASN A 57 -8.41 -0.46 18.55
CA ASN A 57 -7.13 -1.16 18.54
C ASN A 57 -5.94 -0.20 18.65
N ASP A 58 -6.00 0.93 17.95
CA ASP A 58 -4.89 1.87 17.87
C ASP A 58 -4.84 2.82 19.09
N PHE A 59 -5.99 3.29 19.55
CA PHE A 59 -6.12 4.30 20.60
C PHE A 59 -6.82 3.74 21.85
N LEU A 60 -6.21 2.72 22.47
CA LEU A 60 -6.78 1.89 23.54
C LEU A 60 -7.41 2.64 24.74
N LYS A 61 -6.99 3.88 25.01
CA LYS A 61 -7.41 4.66 26.18
C LYS A 61 -8.18 5.94 25.83
N THR A 62 -8.52 6.11 24.55
CA THR A 62 -9.08 7.36 24.05
C THR A 62 -10.51 7.15 23.62
N ASP A 63 -11.41 7.83 24.32
CA ASP A 63 -12.83 7.81 23.97
C ASP A 63 -13.03 8.41 22.57
N PHE A 64 -13.97 7.83 21.84
CA PHE A 64 -14.29 8.25 20.48
C PHE A 64 -15.81 8.32 20.29
N LYS A 65 -16.23 9.15 19.33
CA LYS A 65 -17.65 9.30 18.97
C LYS A 65 -17.94 8.49 17.71
N ILE A 66 -19.13 7.91 17.61
CA ILE A 66 -19.59 7.32 16.34
C ILE A 66 -20.32 8.39 15.53
N LEU A 67 -19.72 8.81 14.43
CA LEU A 67 -20.25 9.82 13.52
C LEU A 67 -20.52 9.25 12.13
N GLN A 68 -21.21 10.02 11.29
CA GLN A 68 -21.31 9.74 9.86
C GLN A 68 -19.94 9.96 9.21
N HIS A 69 -19.56 9.11 8.26
CA HIS A 69 -18.31 9.28 7.53
C HIS A 69 -18.34 10.58 6.70
N PRO A 70 -17.29 11.42 6.74
CA PRO A 70 -17.31 12.76 6.14
C PRO A 70 -17.61 12.78 4.63
N THR A 71 -17.26 11.72 3.92
CA THR A 71 -17.46 11.61 2.46
C THR A 71 -18.34 10.42 2.05
N ASP A 72 -18.95 9.72 3.01
CA ASP A 72 -19.78 8.55 2.72
C ASP A 72 -20.98 8.52 3.67
N SER A 73 -22.13 8.99 3.18
CA SER A 73 -23.38 9.08 3.95
C SER A 73 -23.98 7.70 4.28
N THR A 74 -23.41 6.61 3.80
CA THR A 74 -23.86 5.25 4.13
C THR A 74 -23.07 4.60 5.27
N LYS A 75 -21.92 5.18 5.68
CA LYS A 75 -21.02 4.58 6.66
C LYS A 75 -20.94 5.36 7.96
N ARG A 76 -21.00 4.64 9.09
CA ARG A 76 -20.66 5.19 10.41
C ARG A 76 -19.23 4.85 10.76
N VAL A 77 -18.52 5.78 11.39
CA VAL A 77 -17.11 5.67 11.74
C VAL A 77 -16.84 6.23 13.13
N GLY A 78 -15.80 5.71 13.78
CA GLY A 78 -15.26 6.29 15.00
C GLY A 78 -14.50 7.59 14.70
N PHE A 79 -14.69 8.59 15.54
CA PHE A 79 -14.06 9.90 15.45
C PHE A 79 -13.32 10.24 16.75
N ILE A 80 -12.05 10.61 16.63
CA ILE A 80 -11.25 11.18 17.72
C ILE A 80 -10.85 12.60 17.31
N SER A 81 -11.17 13.57 18.15
CA SER A 81 -10.71 14.94 17.94
C SER A 81 -9.23 15.08 18.27
N TYR A 82 -8.50 15.87 17.49
CA TYR A 82 -7.12 16.22 17.82
C TYR A 82 -6.97 16.87 19.21
N LYS A 83 -7.99 17.59 19.68
CA LYS A 83 -7.98 18.23 20.99
C LYS A 83 -8.06 17.24 22.15
N SER A 84 -8.61 16.05 21.94
CA SER A 84 -8.73 15.01 22.97
C SER A 84 -7.54 14.05 23.01
N MET A 85 -6.63 14.12 22.03
CA MET A 85 -5.46 13.24 21.95
C MET A 85 -4.35 13.65 22.92
N ASN A 86 -3.87 12.69 23.69
CA ASN A 86 -2.71 12.85 24.57
C ASN A 86 -1.39 12.57 23.82
N LYS A 87 -0.25 12.63 24.53
CA LYS A 87 1.08 12.37 23.94
C LYS A 87 1.23 10.94 23.39
N ALA A 88 0.65 9.94 24.03
CA ALA A 88 0.69 8.56 23.57
C ALA A 88 -0.13 8.39 22.28
N ASP A 89 -1.31 9.00 22.20
CA ASP A 89 -2.12 9.00 20.97
C ASP A 89 -1.39 9.67 19.82
N LYS A 90 -0.74 10.80 20.06
CA LYS A 90 0.10 11.47 19.06
C LYS A 90 1.21 10.56 18.55
N LEU A 91 1.85 9.79 19.43
CA LEU A 91 2.89 8.83 19.06
C LEU A 91 2.31 7.67 18.22
N VAL A 92 1.15 7.13 18.60
CA VAL A 92 0.45 6.11 17.81
C VAL A 92 0.14 6.64 16.42
N LEU A 93 -0.48 7.81 16.32
CA LEU A 93 -0.84 8.42 15.04
C LEU A 93 0.42 8.68 14.19
N LYS A 94 1.49 9.20 14.79
CA LYS A 94 2.78 9.38 14.11
C LYS A 94 3.29 8.06 13.53
N ASN A 95 3.30 7.00 14.33
CA ASN A 95 3.75 5.68 13.87
C ASN A 95 2.89 5.17 12.72
N LYS A 96 1.56 5.27 12.82
CA LYS A 96 0.64 4.86 11.74
C LYS A 96 0.86 5.64 10.45
N VAL A 97 1.10 6.94 10.56
CA VAL A 97 1.41 7.80 9.42
C VAL A 97 2.71 7.36 8.75
N LEU A 98 3.78 7.16 9.54
CA LEU A 98 5.08 6.72 9.03
C LEU A 98 5.00 5.30 8.45
N THR A 99 4.28 4.38 9.07
CA THR A 99 4.13 3.01 8.59
C THR A 99 3.37 2.92 7.28
N TYR A 100 2.29 3.67 7.12
CA TYR A 100 1.37 3.46 6.00
C TYR A 100 1.44 4.48 4.89
N PHE A 101 1.87 5.73 5.10
CA PHE A 101 2.07 6.66 3.98
C PHE A 101 3.38 6.36 3.26
N THR A 102 3.39 5.28 2.49
CA THR A 102 4.62 4.76 1.88
C THR A 102 4.50 4.55 0.39
N LYS A 103 5.63 4.69 -0.30
CA LYS A 103 5.84 4.18 -1.66
C LYS A 103 6.88 3.08 -1.60
N THR A 104 6.56 1.92 -2.17
CA THR A 104 7.47 0.78 -2.22
C THR A 104 7.67 0.34 -3.66
N ARG A 105 8.93 0.28 -4.09
CA ARG A 105 9.31 -0.17 -5.43
C ARG A 105 9.84 -1.59 -5.37
N VAL A 106 9.46 -2.42 -6.33
CA VAL A 106 9.92 -3.82 -6.39
C VAL A 106 10.44 -4.10 -7.79
N GLU A 107 11.54 -4.85 -7.88
CA GLU A 107 12.01 -5.44 -9.13
C GLU A 107 11.94 -6.96 -9.03
N TYR A 108 11.14 -7.59 -9.89
CA TYR A 108 11.04 -9.03 -10.03
C TYR A 108 11.83 -9.51 -11.26
N TYR A 109 12.76 -10.43 -11.06
CA TYR A 109 13.61 -11.02 -12.09
C TYR A 109 13.08 -12.40 -12.48
N VAL A 110 12.57 -12.54 -13.70
CA VAL A 110 11.83 -13.72 -14.16
C VAL A 110 12.69 -14.98 -14.16
N LYS A 111 13.89 -14.92 -14.75
CA LYS A 111 14.80 -16.06 -14.84
C LYS A 111 15.26 -16.56 -13.47
N LEU A 112 15.46 -15.64 -12.53
CA LEU A 112 15.93 -15.93 -11.17
C LEU A 112 14.78 -16.33 -10.23
N LYS A 113 13.52 -16.14 -10.66
CA LYS A 113 12.33 -16.28 -9.80
C LYS A 113 12.51 -15.56 -8.46
N LYS A 114 13.05 -14.33 -8.50
CA LYS A 114 13.45 -13.56 -7.32
C LYS A 114 12.89 -12.15 -7.45
N ALA A 115 12.37 -11.58 -6.36
CA ALA A 115 12.18 -10.13 -6.30
C ALA A 115 13.22 -9.47 -5.41
N ILE A 116 13.42 -8.19 -5.63
CA ILE A 116 14.18 -7.35 -4.76
C ILE A 116 13.27 -6.18 -4.45
N MET A 117 12.90 -6.03 -3.19
CA MET A 117 12.11 -4.88 -2.77
C MET A 117 13.04 -3.76 -2.43
N TYR A 118 12.93 -2.70 -3.18
CA TYR A 118 13.72 -1.52 -2.96
C TYR A 118 12.87 -0.51 -2.20
N LYS A 119 13.46 0.01 -1.12
CA LYS A 119 13.23 1.37 -0.63
C LYS A 119 11.73 1.68 -0.38
N THR A 120 11.31 1.48 0.87
CA THR A 120 10.07 2.08 1.36
C THR A 120 10.37 3.54 1.70
N VAL A 121 9.76 4.47 0.98
CA VAL A 121 9.89 5.91 1.23
C VAL A 121 8.61 6.41 1.86
N TYR A 122 8.72 7.19 2.94
CA TYR A 122 7.58 7.94 3.45
C TYR A 122 7.18 8.98 2.42
N ASP A 123 5.99 8.84 1.85
CA ASP A 123 5.47 9.73 0.82
C ASP A 123 4.93 10.99 1.48
N LEU A 124 5.84 11.83 1.99
CA LEU A 124 5.49 13.02 2.78
C LEU A 124 4.52 13.93 2.04
N ALA A 125 4.61 14.01 0.71
CA ALA A 125 3.72 14.81 -0.13
C ALA A 125 2.24 14.42 0.03
N GLU A 126 1.97 13.18 0.45
CA GLU A 126 0.63 12.63 0.59
C GLU A 126 0.09 12.70 2.02
N ILE A 127 0.93 12.97 3.00
CA ILE A 127 0.49 13.17 4.37
C ILE A 127 -0.26 14.50 4.43
N PRO A 128 -1.54 14.52 4.84
CA PRO A 128 -2.32 15.74 4.90
C PRO A 128 -1.64 16.81 5.76
N THR A 129 -1.63 18.06 5.29
CA THR A 129 -1.00 19.18 6.00
C THR A 129 -1.49 19.29 7.43
N VAL A 130 -2.78 19.07 7.67
CA VAL A 130 -3.34 19.07 9.03
C VAL A 130 -2.66 18.06 9.96
N VAL A 131 -2.35 16.87 9.47
CA VAL A 131 -1.66 15.84 10.25
C VAL A 131 -0.23 16.26 10.52
N LYS A 132 0.48 16.83 9.53
CA LYS A 132 1.83 17.35 9.72
C LYS A 132 1.86 18.45 10.77
N THR A 133 0.94 19.40 10.70
CA THR A 133 0.81 20.49 11.67
C THR A 133 0.49 19.96 13.06
N PHE A 134 -0.44 19.01 13.18
CA PHE A 134 -0.80 18.41 14.48
C PHE A 134 0.36 17.62 15.13
N LEU A 135 1.21 17.00 14.31
CA LEU A 135 2.41 16.29 14.73
C LEU A 135 3.66 17.20 14.79
N ASP A 136 3.47 18.51 14.80
CA ASP A 136 4.51 19.54 14.95
C ASP A 136 5.63 19.43 13.89
N ASN A 137 5.26 19.03 12.67
CA ASN A 137 6.18 18.72 11.55
C ASN A 137 7.30 17.72 11.91
N SER A 138 7.10 16.91 12.95
CA SER A 138 8.08 15.91 13.42
C SER A 138 8.18 14.68 12.51
N VAL A 139 7.50 14.69 11.37
CA VAL A 139 7.50 13.65 10.35
C VAL A 139 8.50 14.07 9.26
N THR A 140 9.68 13.47 9.30
CA THR A 140 10.73 13.66 8.29
C THR A 140 10.71 12.53 7.27
N GLU A 141 11.24 12.80 6.08
CA GLU A 141 11.33 11.77 5.04
C GLU A 141 12.35 10.75 5.50
N PHE A 142 11.93 9.49 5.53
CA PHE A 142 12.81 8.38 5.81
C PHE A 142 12.79 7.47 4.60
N VAL A 143 13.99 7.03 4.22
CA VAL A 143 14.22 6.03 3.20
C VAL A 143 14.65 4.78 3.94
N SER A 144 13.79 3.77 3.98
CA SER A 144 14.21 2.48 4.50
C SER A 144 15.32 1.91 3.60
N GLU A 145 16.26 1.19 4.20
CA GLU A 145 17.19 0.38 3.45
C GLU A 145 16.43 -0.67 2.61
N PRO A 146 16.95 -1.04 1.43
CA PRO A 146 16.29 -2.01 0.56
C PRO A 146 16.27 -3.39 1.22
N SER A 147 15.11 -4.05 1.17
CA SER A 147 14.93 -5.41 1.68
C SER A 147 14.83 -6.37 0.50
N THR A 148 15.70 -7.37 0.42
CA THR A 148 15.55 -8.37 -0.65
C THR A 148 14.47 -9.38 -0.27
N ILE A 149 13.57 -9.75 -1.20
CA ILE A 149 12.59 -10.84 -1.01
C ILE A 149 12.93 -11.98 -1.97
N TYR A 150 13.54 -13.03 -1.44
CA TYR A 150 13.77 -14.25 -2.22
C TYR A 150 12.47 -15.05 -2.30
N TYR A 151 11.94 -15.28 -3.50
CA TYR A 151 10.83 -16.22 -3.69
C TYR A 151 11.44 -17.60 -3.92
N LEU A 152 11.77 -18.29 -2.84
CA LEU A 152 12.40 -19.60 -2.94
C LEU A 152 11.36 -20.66 -3.35
N PRO A 153 11.77 -21.72 -4.10
CA PRO A 153 10.96 -22.92 -4.20
C PRO A 153 10.72 -23.38 -2.75
N ASN A 154 9.45 -23.46 -2.31
CA ASN A 154 8.96 -23.76 -0.95
C ASN A 154 8.37 -22.58 -0.15
N LYS A 155 8.08 -21.42 -0.77
CA LYS A 155 7.31 -20.32 -0.13
C LYS A 155 8.04 -19.64 1.05
N GLU A 156 9.35 -19.82 1.14
CA GLU A 156 10.21 -19.10 2.08
C GLU A 156 10.59 -17.73 1.49
N ILE A 157 10.56 -16.68 2.31
CA ILE A 157 11.08 -15.37 1.96
C ILE A 157 12.13 -14.99 3.00
N ASN A 158 13.36 -14.80 2.55
CA ASN A 158 14.39 -14.21 3.40
C ASN A 158 14.32 -12.69 3.23
N VAL A 159 13.84 -11.97 4.25
CA VAL A 159 13.92 -10.51 4.30
C VAL A 159 15.29 -10.15 4.87
N VAL A 160 16.26 -9.94 4.00
CA VAL A 160 17.57 -9.45 4.44
C VAL A 160 17.46 -7.94 4.62
N ASN A 161 17.32 -7.50 5.87
CA ASN A 161 17.67 -6.15 6.26
C ASN A 161 19.14 -6.13 6.65
N SER A 162 19.86 -5.06 6.34
CA SER A 162 21.26 -4.84 6.75
C SER A 162 21.51 -4.99 8.25
N ILE A 163 20.45 -4.85 9.08
CA ILE A 163 20.51 -4.89 10.54
C ILE A 163 20.08 -6.25 11.10
N SER A 164 19.23 -7.00 10.40
CA SER A 164 18.72 -8.30 10.86
C SER A 164 18.53 -9.26 9.69
N ASN A 165 19.32 -10.35 9.70
CA ASN A 165 19.14 -11.50 8.80
C ASN A 165 17.89 -12.30 9.21
N LEU A 166 16.75 -11.64 9.32
CA LEU A 166 15.51 -12.22 9.81
C LEU A 166 14.89 -13.08 8.71
N LYS A 167 14.66 -14.36 9.04
CA LYS A 167 13.99 -15.30 8.16
C LYS A 167 12.52 -15.39 8.55
N GLU A 168 11.63 -15.05 7.64
CA GLU A 168 10.18 -15.22 7.82
C GLU A 168 9.66 -16.24 6.80
N SER A 169 9.01 -17.29 7.26
CA SER A 169 8.28 -18.21 6.39
C SER A 169 6.87 -17.67 6.17
N TYR A 170 6.45 -17.54 4.91
CA TYR A 170 5.14 -16.98 4.58
C TYR A 170 4.13 -18.08 4.36
N ARG A 171 2.93 -17.89 4.91
CA ARG A 171 1.76 -18.70 4.55
C ARG A 171 1.10 -18.05 3.35
N GLU A 172 0.87 -18.83 2.31
CA GLU A 172 0.04 -18.36 1.20
C GLU A 172 -1.39 -18.15 1.69
N HIS A 173 -2.00 -17.06 1.24
CA HIS A 173 -3.42 -16.81 1.43
C HIS A 173 -4.22 -17.38 0.26
N THR A 174 -5.45 -17.80 0.52
CA THR A 174 -6.41 -18.19 -0.52
C THR A 174 -7.41 -17.05 -0.69
N ILE A 175 -7.64 -16.65 -1.94
CA ILE A 175 -8.66 -15.67 -2.29
C ILE A 175 -10.00 -16.38 -2.43
N ASN A 176 -11.01 -15.93 -1.69
CA ASN A 176 -12.41 -16.23 -1.91
C ASN A 176 -12.97 -15.20 -2.89
N TRP A 177 -13.17 -15.59 -4.14
CA TRP A 177 -13.65 -14.69 -5.19
C TRP A 177 -15.11 -14.30 -4.95
N LEU A 178 -15.44 -13.02 -5.13
CA LEU A 178 -16.81 -12.54 -4.99
C LEU A 178 -17.63 -12.96 -6.21
N GLU A 179 -18.84 -13.49 -5.97
CA GLU A 179 -19.75 -13.86 -7.05
C GLU A 179 -20.02 -12.67 -7.97
N ASN A 180 -19.96 -12.90 -9.29
CA ASN A 180 -20.12 -11.89 -10.34
C ASN A 180 -19.04 -10.80 -10.41
N GLN A 181 -17.92 -10.94 -9.68
CA GLN A 181 -16.76 -10.07 -9.81
C GLN A 181 -15.50 -10.87 -10.11
N ASN A 182 -15.09 -10.90 -11.39
CA ASN A 182 -13.97 -11.72 -11.85
C ASN A 182 -12.58 -11.20 -11.44
N ASN A 183 -12.53 -10.03 -10.78
CA ASN A 183 -11.31 -9.33 -10.46
C ASN A 183 -11.23 -8.87 -8.99
N THR A 184 -12.18 -9.28 -8.16
CA THR A 184 -12.24 -8.90 -6.75
C THR A 184 -12.49 -10.13 -5.89
N GLY A 185 -11.73 -10.27 -4.82
CA GLY A 185 -11.95 -11.31 -3.83
C GLY A 185 -11.64 -10.85 -2.43
N VAL A 186 -11.82 -11.76 -1.48
CA VAL A 186 -11.52 -11.54 -0.07
C VAL A 186 -10.59 -12.62 0.47
N PHE A 187 -9.79 -12.29 1.46
CA PHE A 187 -8.92 -13.24 2.14
C PHE A 187 -8.81 -12.89 3.62
N ASP A 188 -8.54 -13.90 4.43
CA ASP A 188 -8.33 -13.74 5.85
C ASP A 188 -6.90 -13.27 6.15
N TYR A 189 -6.79 -12.18 6.91
CA TYR A 189 -5.54 -11.70 7.47
C TYR A 189 -5.60 -11.79 9.00
N ASN A 190 -4.60 -12.46 9.59
CA ASN A 190 -4.48 -12.51 11.05
C ASN A 190 -3.68 -11.30 11.53
N PHE A 191 -4.30 -10.46 12.34
CA PHE A 191 -3.68 -9.32 12.99
C PHE A 191 -3.93 -9.38 14.50
N MET A 192 -2.84 -9.46 15.28
CA MET A 192 -2.87 -9.55 16.75
C MET A 192 -3.80 -10.66 17.27
N GLY A 193 -3.83 -11.81 16.60
CA GLY A 193 -4.65 -12.97 17.00
C GLY A 193 -6.12 -12.87 16.58
N LYS A 194 -6.53 -11.81 15.88
CA LYS A 194 -7.87 -11.66 15.30
C LYS A 194 -7.81 -11.83 13.79
N ILE A 195 -8.84 -12.47 13.22
CA ILE A 195 -8.95 -12.68 11.78
C ILE A 195 -9.82 -11.56 11.20
N TYR A 196 -9.32 -10.90 10.17
CA TYR A 196 -10.02 -9.84 9.45
C TYR A 196 -10.12 -10.18 7.97
N ASN A 197 -11.32 -9.99 7.41
CA ASN A 197 -11.55 -10.06 5.98
C ASN A 197 -10.92 -8.85 5.30
N CYS A 198 -9.95 -9.12 4.42
CA CYS A 198 -9.31 -8.12 3.58
C CYS A 198 -9.80 -8.29 2.14
N THR A 199 -9.91 -7.18 1.41
CA THR A 199 -10.27 -7.19 0.00
C THR A 199 -9.02 -7.14 -0.87
N VAL A 200 -9.03 -7.91 -1.94
CA VAL A 200 -7.99 -7.90 -2.98
C VAL A 200 -8.63 -7.64 -4.33
N GLU A 201 -8.00 -6.77 -5.11
CA GLU A 201 -8.35 -6.51 -6.51
C GLU A 201 -7.18 -6.92 -7.40
N VAL A 202 -7.48 -7.50 -8.56
CA VAL A 202 -6.49 -8.00 -9.52
C VAL A 202 -6.76 -7.46 -10.92
N ASP A 203 -5.73 -7.46 -11.77
CA ASP A 203 -5.87 -7.19 -13.20
C ASP A 203 -5.35 -8.40 -14.00
N PRO A 204 -6.21 -9.10 -14.76
CA PRO A 204 -5.82 -10.22 -15.60
C PRO A 204 -4.77 -9.91 -16.67
N LYS A 205 -4.53 -8.62 -16.98
CA LYS A 205 -3.50 -8.17 -17.92
C LYS A 205 -2.11 -8.12 -17.29
N LEU A 206 -2.02 -8.25 -15.97
CA LEU A 206 -0.78 -8.14 -15.21
C LEU A 206 -0.24 -9.51 -14.80
N SER A 207 1.08 -9.59 -14.70
CA SER A 207 1.78 -10.79 -14.23
C SER A 207 1.48 -11.08 -12.75
N LYS A 208 1.27 -12.35 -12.39
CA LYS A 208 1.05 -12.81 -11.01
C LYS A 208 2.15 -12.50 -10.01
N TYR A 209 3.33 -12.14 -10.52
CA TYR A 209 4.47 -11.73 -9.68
C TYR A 209 4.39 -10.26 -9.26
N ILE A 210 3.40 -9.51 -9.73
CA ILE A 210 3.08 -8.17 -9.24
C ILE A 210 2.20 -8.32 -8.01
N VAL A 211 2.85 -8.29 -6.85
CA VAL A 211 2.21 -8.39 -5.54
C VAL A 211 2.68 -7.27 -4.62
N PRO A 212 1.83 -6.73 -3.73
CA PRO A 212 2.25 -5.70 -2.80
C PRO A 212 3.35 -6.21 -1.87
N ALA A 213 4.22 -5.30 -1.47
CA ALA A 213 5.38 -5.55 -0.64
C ALA A 213 5.08 -6.12 0.76
N THR A 214 3.80 -6.20 1.11
CA THR A 214 3.30 -6.61 2.43
C THR A 214 2.98 -8.09 2.47
N SER A 215 3.98 -8.95 2.28
CA SER A 215 3.93 -10.35 2.75
C SER A 215 2.81 -11.25 2.22
N THR A 216 2.05 -10.81 1.21
CA THR A 216 0.82 -11.49 0.79
C THR A 216 1.02 -12.10 -0.59
N ILE A 217 1.36 -13.38 -0.61
CA ILE A 217 1.33 -14.22 -1.81
C ILE A 217 0.03 -15.00 -1.79
N PHE A 218 -0.71 -14.99 -2.90
CA PHE A 218 -1.97 -15.73 -3.02
C PHE A 218 -1.76 -17.03 -3.78
N ALA A 219 -2.13 -18.15 -3.17
CA ALA A 219 -1.96 -19.50 -3.73
C ALA A 219 -2.73 -19.70 -5.04
N ASN A 220 -3.92 -19.12 -5.13
CA ASN A 220 -4.90 -19.35 -6.19
C ASN A 220 -5.11 -18.12 -7.08
N CYS A 221 -4.07 -17.30 -7.26
CA CYS A 221 -4.13 -16.10 -8.10
C CYS A 221 -3.07 -16.16 -9.21
N ASP A 222 -3.52 -16.18 -10.47
CA ASP A 222 -2.65 -16.11 -11.65
C ASP A 222 -2.54 -14.70 -12.26
N TYR A 223 -3.03 -13.69 -11.54
CA TYR A 223 -3.08 -12.30 -12.00
C TYR A 223 -2.31 -11.37 -11.08
N GLY A 224 -1.85 -10.25 -11.64
CA GLY A 224 -1.20 -9.19 -10.86
C GLY A 224 -2.20 -8.45 -9.97
N ILE A 225 -1.79 -8.14 -8.75
CA ILE A 225 -2.64 -7.52 -7.74
C ILE A 225 -2.60 -6.01 -7.92
N THR A 226 -3.75 -5.38 -8.13
CA THR A 226 -3.82 -3.92 -8.28
C THR A 226 -4.03 -3.22 -6.94
N SER A 227 -4.73 -3.86 -6.00
CA SER A 227 -5.03 -3.29 -4.69
C SER A 227 -5.20 -4.37 -3.64
N VAL A 228 -4.69 -4.11 -2.43
CA VAL A 228 -5.05 -4.84 -1.21
C VAL A 228 -5.56 -3.83 -0.20
N LYS A 229 -6.75 -4.06 0.32
CA LYS A 229 -7.38 -3.25 1.35
C LYS A 229 -7.61 -4.11 2.58
N THR A 230 -6.93 -3.74 3.65
CA THR A 230 -7.13 -4.33 4.99
C THR A 230 -8.06 -3.45 5.80
N LEU A 231 -8.22 -3.77 7.08
CA LEU A 231 -8.89 -2.87 8.02
C LEU A 231 -8.07 -1.58 8.23
N GLU A 232 -6.75 -1.67 8.34
CA GLU A 232 -5.86 -0.55 8.74
C GLU A 232 -5.35 0.29 7.58
N PHE A 233 -5.15 -0.30 6.40
CA PHE A 233 -4.52 0.38 5.26
C PHE A 233 -5.03 -0.13 3.92
N THR A 234 -4.68 0.62 2.87
CA THR A 234 -4.86 0.22 1.47
C THR A 234 -3.53 0.40 0.73
N SER A 235 -3.06 -0.64 0.08
CA SER A 235 -1.92 -0.61 -0.84
C SER A 235 -2.41 -0.70 -2.28
N LYS A 236 -2.09 0.30 -3.10
CA LYS A 236 -2.49 0.38 -4.51
C LYS A 236 -1.29 0.40 -5.44
N LEU A 237 -1.35 -0.37 -6.51
CA LEU A 237 -0.38 -0.37 -7.58
C LEU A 237 -0.50 0.95 -8.35
N ILE A 238 0.61 1.67 -8.50
CA ILE A 238 0.63 2.99 -9.18
C ILE A 238 1.50 3.00 -10.42
N LYS A 239 2.37 2.01 -10.61
CA LYS A 239 3.27 1.92 -11.78
C LYS A 239 3.70 0.49 -12.02
N VAL A 240 3.77 0.10 -13.30
CA VAL A 240 4.37 -1.15 -13.77
C VAL A 240 5.20 -0.86 -15.02
N GLU A 241 6.36 -1.50 -15.13
CA GLU A 241 7.25 -1.45 -16.27
C GLU A 241 7.83 -2.85 -16.50
N TYR A 242 7.77 -3.33 -17.74
CA TYR A 242 8.35 -4.60 -18.15
C TYR A 242 9.64 -4.33 -18.93
N LYS A 243 10.70 -5.09 -18.63
CA LYS A 243 12.03 -5.01 -19.29
C LYS A 243 12.52 -6.38 -19.73
#